data_AF-A0A1H7JGN7-F1
#
_entry.id   AF-A0A1H7JGN7-F1
#
_cell.length_a   1.000
_cell.length_b   1.000
_cell.length_c   1.000
_cell.angle_alpha   90.00
_cell.angle_beta   90.00
_cell.angle_gamma   90.00
#
_symmetry.space_group_name_H-M   'P 1'
#
loop_
_entity.id
_entity.type
_entity.pdbx_description
1 polymer ?
#
loop_
_entity_poly.entity_id
_entity_poly.type
_entity_poly.pdbx_seq_one_letter_code
_entity_poly.pdbx_strand_id
1 'polypeptide(L)'
;MAYTEATADTLTTGPTLGNDEVVDVLNDLLENARDGEYGFRACAEEVKDPATKQLFASRAEQCRQAGVELIALIATYGGTPASGGTASGALHRGWVHVKGSLGANSELSILESCERGEDTAVARYRKALKQNLPLEVRRVISMQADGTQRNHDQIRDLRDAARTRE
;
A
#
# COMPACT_ATOMS: atom_id res chain seq x y z
N MET A 1 13.93 -43.23 19.90
CA MET A 1 14.27 -41.79 19.89
C MET A 1 13.13 -41.08 19.21
N ALA A 2 12.32 -40.35 19.97
CA ALA A 2 11.23 -39.54 19.43
C ALA A 2 11.82 -38.28 18.81
N TYR A 3 11.54 -38.05 17.53
CA TYR A 3 11.78 -36.75 16.90
C TYR A 3 10.46 -35.98 16.97
N THR A 4 10.49 -34.95 17.79
CA THR A 4 9.39 -34.05 18.10
C THR A 4 8.95 -33.31 16.85
N GLU A 5 7.67 -33.43 16.49
CA GLU A 5 6.96 -32.50 15.61
C GLU A 5 6.90 -31.14 16.31
N ALA A 6 7.52 -30.12 15.73
CA ALA A 6 7.23 -28.72 16.01
C ALA A 6 7.81 -27.83 14.90
N THR A 7 7.05 -27.64 13.83
CA THR A 7 7.27 -26.51 12.91
C THR A 7 6.00 -25.68 12.82
N ALA A 8 5.99 -24.63 13.63
CA ALA A 8 5.30 -23.36 13.50
C ALA A 8 4.16 -23.28 12.46
N ASP A 9 2.92 -23.46 12.92
CA ASP A 9 1.76 -22.81 12.32
C ASP A 9 0.74 -22.45 13.41
N THR A 10 1.10 -21.46 14.24
CA THR A 10 0.22 -20.87 15.26
C THR A 10 -0.27 -19.49 14.85
N LEU A 11 -0.37 -19.22 13.55
CA LEU A 11 -1.01 -18.02 13.02
C LEU A 11 -2.26 -18.42 12.25
N THR A 12 -3.25 -18.96 12.95
CA THR A 12 -4.63 -18.45 13.04
C THR A 12 -5.56 -19.55 13.58
N THR A 13 -5.75 -19.59 14.90
CA THR A 13 -6.53 -20.65 15.58
C THR A 13 -8.06 -20.45 15.54
N GLY A 14 -8.55 -19.48 14.75
CA GLY A 14 -9.98 -19.15 14.60
C GLY A 14 -10.57 -19.68 13.30
N PRO A 15 -11.91 -19.66 13.14
CA PRO A 15 -12.53 -19.97 11.84
C PRO A 15 -12.02 -19.02 10.74
N THR A 16 -11.96 -19.52 9.50
CA THR A 16 -11.72 -18.67 8.33
C THR A 16 -12.77 -17.57 8.25
N LEU A 17 -12.37 -16.36 7.86
CA LEU A 17 -13.29 -15.23 7.74
C LEU A 17 -14.48 -15.55 6.83
N GLY A 18 -15.64 -15.04 7.21
CA GLY A 18 -16.83 -15.04 6.36
C GLY A 18 -16.69 -14.09 5.17
N ASN A 19 -17.56 -14.24 4.17
CA ASN A 19 -17.49 -13.45 2.94
C ASN A 19 -17.53 -11.93 3.20
N ASP A 20 -18.42 -11.46 4.09
CA ASP A 20 -18.55 -10.04 4.40
C ASP A 20 -17.27 -9.49 5.05
N GLU A 21 -16.66 -10.25 5.96
CA GLU A 21 -15.39 -9.87 6.60
C GLU A 21 -14.23 -9.84 5.59
N VAL A 22 -14.21 -10.78 4.63
CA VAL A 22 -13.24 -10.77 3.52
C VAL A 22 -13.44 -9.53 2.65
N VAL A 23 -14.69 -9.18 2.32
CA VAL A 23 -15.03 -7.98 1.54
C VAL A 23 -14.56 -6.71 2.26
N ASP A 24 -14.74 -6.62 3.58
CA ASP A 24 -14.27 -5.48 4.37
C ASP A 24 -12.74 -5.33 4.32
N VAL A 25 -12.01 -6.44 4.47
CA VAL A 25 -10.53 -6.44 4.35
C VAL A 25 -10.09 -6.01 2.96
N LEU A 26 -10.72 -6.56 1.91
CA LEU A 26 -10.37 -6.23 0.54
C LEU A 26 -10.70 -4.78 0.19
N ASN A 27 -11.79 -4.22 0.73
CA ASN A 27 -12.16 -2.82 0.53
C ASN A 27 -11.19 -1.86 1.24
N ASP A 28 -10.73 -2.15 2.45
CA ASP A 28 -9.67 -1.37 3.12
C ASP A 28 -8.38 -1.33 2.29
N LEU A 29 -7.98 -2.48 1.70
CA LEU A 29 -6.83 -2.54 0.81
C LEU A 29 -7.09 -1.84 -0.54
N LEU A 30 -8.31 -1.86 -1.07
CA LEU A 30 -8.67 -1.19 -2.32
C LEU A 30 -8.61 0.34 -2.16
N GLU A 31 -9.10 0.86 -1.04
CA GLU A 31 -8.94 2.27 -0.71
C GLU A 31 -7.45 2.63 -0.62
N ASN A 32 -6.65 1.82 0.09
CA ASN A 32 -5.20 2.01 0.16
C ASN A 32 -4.52 1.99 -1.22
N ALA A 33 -4.92 1.10 -2.12
CA ALA A 33 -4.35 1.01 -3.46
C ALA A 33 -4.67 2.26 -4.29
N ARG A 34 -5.92 2.75 -4.26
CA ARG A 34 -6.28 4.00 -4.96
C ARG A 34 -5.60 5.22 -4.37
N ASP A 35 -5.47 5.22 -3.06
CA ASP A 35 -4.77 6.23 -2.32
C ASP A 35 -3.30 6.32 -2.77
N GLY A 36 -2.64 5.17 -2.85
CA GLY A 36 -1.29 5.05 -3.40
C GLY A 36 -1.20 5.51 -4.86
N GLU A 37 -2.13 5.09 -5.72
CA GLU A 37 -2.14 5.50 -7.14
C GLU A 37 -2.17 7.04 -7.27
N TYR A 38 -3.09 7.70 -6.55
CA TYR A 38 -3.18 9.15 -6.57
C TYR A 38 -1.92 9.80 -6.02
N GLY A 39 -1.45 9.37 -4.85
CA GLY A 39 -0.27 9.93 -4.18
C GLY A 39 0.99 9.84 -5.03
N PHE A 40 1.23 8.68 -5.66
CA PHE A 40 2.39 8.48 -6.53
C PHE A 40 2.32 9.29 -7.83
N ARG A 41 1.14 9.42 -8.45
CA ARG A 41 0.97 10.32 -9.61
C ARG A 41 1.31 11.76 -9.24
N ALA A 42 0.81 12.21 -8.10
CA ALA A 42 1.10 13.54 -7.56
C ALA A 42 2.61 13.74 -7.34
N CYS A 43 3.29 12.78 -6.70
CA CYS A 43 4.74 12.85 -6.49
C CYS A 43 5.52 12.90 -7.81
N ALA A 44 5.11 12.13 -8.83
CA ALA A 44 5.73 12.12 -10.15
C ALA A 44 5.61 13.46 -10.91
N GLU A 45 4.60 14.28 -10.60
CA GLU A 45 4.43 15.61 -11.19
C GLU A 45 5.37 16.65 -10.58
N GLU A 46 5.75 16.48 -9.32
CA GLU A 46 6.52 17.49 -8.55
C GLU A 46 8.03 17.23 -8.52
N VAL A 47 8.48 15.97 -8.70
CA VAL A 47 9.92 15.67 -8.77
C VAL A 47 10.54 16.04 -10.11
N LYS A 48 11.77 16.55 -10.04
CA LYS A 48 12.53 16.98 -11.23
C LYS A 48 13.39 15.86 -11.81
N ASP A 49 13.92 14.98 -10.96
CA ASP A 49 14.77 13.88 -11.40
C ASP A 49 13.98 12.87 -12.25
N PRO A 50 14.39 12.61 -13.52
CA PRO A 50 13.66 11.70 -14.40
C PRO A 50 13.55 10.26 -13.87
N ALA A 51 14.56 9.77 -13.15
CA ALA A 51 14.54 8.41 -12.61
C ALA A 51 13.56 8.30 -11.44
N THR A 52 13.54 9.27 -10.53
CA THR A 52 12.55 9.37 -9.44
C THR A 52 11.13 9.53 -9.99
N LYS A 53 10.95 10.32 -11.06
CA LYS A 53 9.66 10.46 -11.76
C LYS A 53 9.18 9.14 -12.34
N GLN A 54 10.05 8.42 -13.05
CA GLN A 54 9.72 7.12 -13.62
C GLN A 54 9.39 6.08 -12.53
N LEU A 55 10.13 6.10 -11.42
CA LEU A 55 9.86 5.27 -10.26
C LEU A 55 8.44 5.50 -9.75
N PHE A 56 8.07 6.74 -9.44
CA PHE A 56 6.73 7.07 -8.96
C PHE A 56 5.62 6.73 -9.97
N ALA A 57 5.83 6.98 -11.26
CA ALA A 57 4.89 6.57 -12.29
C ALA A 57 4.69 5.04 -12.33
N SER A 58 5.77 4.27 -12.19
CA SER A 58 5.69 2.81 -12.09
C SER A 58 4.93 2.36 -10.83
N ARG A 59 5.06 3.08 -9.71
CA ARG A 59 4.32 2.76 -8.48
C ARG A 59 2.83 3.04 -8.59
N ALA A 60 2.46 4.17 -9.20
CA ALA A 60 1.06 4.47 -9.47
C ALA A 60 0.41 3.34 -10.29
N GLU A 61 1.11 2.80 -11.28
CA GLU A 61 0.62 1.68 -12.08
C GLU A 61 0.51 0.37 -11.29
N GLN A 62 1.46 0.08 -10.40
CA GLN A 62 1.38 -1.09 -9.50
C GLN A 62 0.17 -0.99 -8.55
N CYS A 63 -0.08 0.20 -8.00
CA CYS A 63 -1.26 0.48 -7.18
C CYS A 63 -2.56 0.30 -7.97
N ARG A 64 -2.62 0.81 -9.21
CA ARG A 64 -3.77 0.62 -10.11
C ARG A 64 -4.04 -0.87 -10.37
N GLN A 65 -2.99 -1.64 -10.65
CA GLN A 65 -3.11 -3.07 -10.91
C GLN A 65 -3.57 -3.85 -9.67
N ALA A 66 -3.02 -3.52 -8.49
CA ALA A 66 -3.48 -4.08 -7.22
C ALA A 66 -4.98 -3.81 -6.99
N GLY A 67 -5.44 -2.59 -7.29
CA GLY A 67 -6.84 -2.21 -7.21
C GLY A 67 -7.74 -3.07 -8.12
N VAL A 68 -7.31 -3.38 -9.34
CA VAL A 68 -8.06 -4.27 -10.26
C VAL A 68 -8.21 -5.67 -9.68
N GLU A 69 -7.16 -6.25 -9.13
CA GLU A 69 -7.19 -7.57 -8.50
C GLU A 69 -8.12 -7.61 -7.29
N LEU A 70 -8.05 -6.57 -6.44
CA LEU A 70 -8.91 -6.46 -5.26
C LEU A 70 -10.38 -6.33 -5.64
N ILE A 71 -10.71 -5.53 -6.67
CA ILE A 71 -12.08 -5.41 -7.21
C ILE A 71 -12.63 -6.77 -7.65
N ALA A 72 -11.83 -7.58 -8.35
CA ALA A 72 -12.23 -8.90 -8.81
C ALA A 72 -12.49 -9.87 -7.65
N LEU A 73 -11.65 -9.83 -6.61
CA LEU A 73 -11.86 -10.61 -5.39
C LEU A 73 -13.13 -10.15 -4.65
N ILE A 74 -13.34 -8.84 -4.48
CA ILE A 74 -14.54 -8.31 -3.81
C ILE A 74 -15.81 -8.84 -4.49
N ALA A 75 -15.87 -8.82 -5.82
CA ALA A 75 -17.00 -9.35 -6.57
C ALA A 75 -17.18 -10.86 -6.37
N THR A 76 -16.08 -11.63 -6.30
CA THR A 76 -16.11 -13.08 -6.08
C THR A 76 -16.70 -13.44 -4.70
N TYR A 77 -16.45 -12.61 -3.70
CA TYR A 77 -17.02 -12.76 -2.35
C TYR A 77 -18.40 -12.09 -2.19
N GLY A 78 -19.00 -11.59 -3.28
CA GLY A 78 -20.35 -11.02 -3.27
C GLY A 78 -20.44 -9.57 -2.77
N GLY A 79 -19.29 -8.91 -2.58
CA GLY A 79 -19.22 -7.53 -2.12
C GLY A 79 -19.33 -6.50 -3.24
N THR A 80 -19.51 -5.23 -2.85
CA THR A 80 -19.40 -4.09 -3.75
C THR A 80 -18.08 -3.37 -3.50
N PRO A 81 -17.26 -3.12 -4.54
CA PRO A 81 -16.04 -2.36 -4.38
C PRO A 81 -16.33 -0.95 -3.86
N ALA A 82 -15.55 -0.50 -2.88
CA ALA A 82 -15.57 0.88 -2.43
C ALA A 82 -15.45 1.81 -3.65
N SER A 83 -16.01 3.02 -3.58
CA SER A 83 -15.93 4.02 -4.66
C SER A 83 -14.82 5.06 -4.44
N GLY A 84 -14.09 4.96 -3.32
CA GLY A 84 -12.94 5.83 -3.01
C GLY A 84 -13.31 7.24 -2.50
N GLY A 85 -14.59 7.52 -2.27
CA GLY A 85 -15.10 8.86 -1.93
C GLY A 85 -14.63 9.41 -0.57
N THR A 86 -14.31 8.55 0.39
CA THR A 86 -13.82 8.93 1.74
C THR A 86 -12.30 9.09 1.78
N ALA A 87 -11.56 8.19 1.12
CA ALA A 87 -10.10 8.15 1.10
C ALA A 87 -9.49 9.24 0.17
N SER A 88 -10.10 9.45 -1.01
CA SER A 88 -9.70 10.53 -1.94
C SER A 88 -9.79 11.93 -1.30
N GLY A 89 -10.72 12.14 -0.37
CA GLY A 89 -10.90 13.44 0.30
C GLY A 89 -9.82 13.73 1.36
N ALA A 90 -9.34 12.71 2.09
CA ALA A 90 -8.29 12.88 3.10
C ALA A 90 -6.92 13.03 2.44
N LEU A 91 -6.63 12.23 1.41
CA LEU A 91 -5.41 12.37 0.62
C LEU A 91 -5.34 13.67 -0.16
N HIS A 92 -6.44 14.13 -0.77
CA HIS A 92 -6.43 15.40 -1.47
C HIS A 92 -6.05 16.54 -0.51
N ARG A 93 -6.54 16.53 0.73
CA ARG A 93 -6.16 17.53 1.75
C ARG A 93 -4.70 17.35 2.21
N GLY A 94 -4.23 16.12 2.36
CA GLY A 94 -2.83 15.81 2.66
C GLY A 94 -1.87 16.33 1.59
N TRP A 95 -2.17 16.08 0.32
CA TRP A 95 -1.40 16.55 -0.83
C TRP A 95 -1.40 18.07 -0.98
N VAL A 96 -2.56 18.72 -0.80
CA VAL A 96 -2.66 20.19 -0.82
C VAL A 96 -1.83 20.80 0.32
N HIS A 97 -1.79 20.17 1.49
CA HIS A 97 -0.95 20.62 2.60
C HIS A 97 0.55 20.48 2.28
N VAL A 98 0.95 19.37 1.63
CA VAL A 98 2.33 19.20 1.13
C VAL A 98 2.69 20.35 0.18
N LYS A 99 1.85 20.62 -0.84
CA LYS A 99 2.05 21.75 -1.78
C LYS A 99 2.18 23.11 -1.08
N GLY A 100 1.37 23.36 -0.06
CA GLY A 100 1.40 24.62 0.71
C GLY A 100 2.66 24.82 1.54
N SER A 101 3.46 23.77 1.76
CA SER A 101 4.67 23.79 2.59
C SER A 101 6.00 23.82 1.80
N LEU A 102 5.96 23.74 0.47
CA LEU A 102 7.15 23.59 -0.36
C LEU A 102 7.99 24.89 -0.44
N GLY A 103 9.10 24.92 0.31
CA GLY A 103 10.24 25.83 0.15
C GLY A 103 11.39 25.19 -0.65
N ALA A 104 12.63 25.66 -0.45
CA ALA A 104 13.82 25.26 -1.23
C ALA A 104 14.20 23.75 -1.19
N ASN A 105 13.66 22.97 -0.24
CA ASN A 105 13.94 21.53 -0.06
C ASN A 105 12.80 20.63 -0.57
N SER A 106 12.32 20.87 -1.79
CA SER A 106 11.10 20.22 -2.29
C SER A 106 11.23 18.70 -2.43
N GLU A 107 12.40 18.19 -2.81
CA GLU A 107 12.59 16.76 -3.09
C GLU A 107 12.60 15.90 -1.81
N LEU A 108 13.38 16.27 -0.78
CA LEU A 108 13.42 15.54 0.48
C LEU A 108 12.03 15.50 1.14
N SER A 109 11.32 16.63 1.16
CA SER A 109 9.96 16.71 1.71
C SER A 109 8.97 15.81 0.97
N ILE A 110 9.05 15.73 -0.37
CA ILE A 110 8.24 14.80 -1.17
C ILE A 110 8.55 13.35 -0.79
N LEU A 111 9.83 12.99 -0.68
CA LEU A 111 10.26 11.63 -0.35
C LEU A 111 9.84 11.23 1.08
N GLU A 112 9.93 12.14 2.06
CA GLU A 112 9.46 11.92 3.43
C GLU A 112 7.93 11.81 3.52
N SER A 113 7.20 12.57 2.72
CA SER A 113 5.74 12.40 2.62
C SER A 113 5.37 11.07 1.98
N CYS A 114 6.10 10.66 0.94
CA CYS A 114 5.86 9.41 0.24
C CYS A 114 6.15 8.21 1.14
N GLU A 115 7.27 8.20 1.86
CA GLU A 115 7.61 7.10 2.77
C GLU A 115 6.54 6.94 3.88
N ARG A 116 6.05 8.03 4.48
CA ARG A 116 4.96 7.95 5.48
C ARG A 116 3.68 7.34 4.91
N GLY A 117 3.39 7.60 3.63
CA GLY A 117 2.29 6.96 2.91
C GLY A 117 2.52 5.45 2.76
N GLU A 118 3.73 5.05 2.36
CA GLU A 118 4.13 3.66 2.22
C GLU A 118 4.15 2.89 3.55
N ASP A 119 4.59 3.52 4.65
CA ASP A 119 4.49 2.96 6.01
C ASP A 119 3.05 2.59 6.35
N THR A 120 2.11 3.49 6.03
CA THR A 120 0.67 3.27 6.24
C THR A 120 0.17 2.10 5.38
N ALA A 121 0.61 2.02 4.12
CA ALA A 121 0.26 0.93 3.22
C ALA A 121 0.79 -0.42 3.73
N VAL A 122 2.06 -0.49 4.13
CA VAL A 122 2.68 -1.68 4.73
C VAL A 122 1.92 -2.12 5.98
N ALA A 123 1.54 -1.18 6.84
CA ALA A 123 0.78 -1.48 8.05
C ALA A 123 -0.60 -2.08 7.74
N ARG A 124 -1.31 -1.58 6.73
CA ARG A 124 -2.62 -2.12 6.28
C ARG A 124 -2.50 -3.54 5.73
N TYR A 125 -1.52 -3.80 4.86
CA TYR A 125 -1.26 -5.15 4.35
C TYR A 125 -0.89 -6.13 5.48
N ARG A 126 -0.01 -5.72 6.40
CA ARG A 126 0.35 -6.53 7.57
C ARG A 126 -0.85 -6.81 8.47
N LYS A 127 -1.75 -5.84 8.65
CA LYS A 127 -3.00 -6.01 9.40
C LYS A 127 -3.91 -7.03 8.72
N ALA A 128 -4.06 -6.96 7.40
CA ALA A 128 -4.87 -7.92 6.63
C ALA A 128 -4.31 -9.35 6.75
N LEU A 129 -3.00 -9.53 6.59
CA LEU A 129 -2.36 -10.86 6.64
C LEU A 129 -2.38 -11.53 8.02
N LYS A 130 -2.66 -10.78 9.10
CA LYS A 130 -2.89 -11.32 10.44
C LYS A 130 -4.27 -11.96 10.61
N GLN A 131 -5.20 -11.73 9.68
CA GLN A 131 -6.54 -12.31 9.75
C GLN A 131 -6.58 -13.70 9.10
N ASN A 132 -7.63 -14.50 9.39
CA ASN A 132 -7.79 -15.83 8.80
C ASN A 132 -8.37 -15.79 7.39
N LEU A 133 -7.61 -15.27 6.44
CA LEU A 133 -8.06 -15.11 5.07
C LEU A 133 -8.17 -16.46 4.34
N PRO A 134 -9.19 -16.64 3.47
CA PRO A 134 -9.20 -17.74 2.51
C PRO A 134 -7.90 -17.80 1.71
N LEU A 135 -7.45 -19.01 1.37
CA LEU A 135 -6.12 -19.25 0.80
C LEU A 135 -5.82 -18.38 -0.45
N GLU A 136 -6.78 -18.30 -1.38
CA GLU A 136 -6.61 -17.50 -2.60
C GLU A 136 -6.50 -16.00 -2.32
N VAL A 137 -7.26 -15.49 -1.35
CA VAL A 137 -7.20 -14.09 -0.93
C VAL A 137 -5.86 -13.80 -0.23
N ARG A 138 -5.44 -14.69 0.69
CA ARG A 138 -4.15 -14.58 1.38
C ARG A 138 -3.01 -14.53 0.38
N ARG A 139 -3.04 -15.37 -0.67
CA ARG A 139 -2.01 -15.40 -1.70
C ARG A 139 -1.86 -14.06 -2.42
N VAL A 140 -2.97 -13.49 -2.90
CA VAL A 140 -2.96 -12.18 -3.59
C VAL A 140 -2.47 -11.08 -2.66
N ILE A 141 -3.01 -11.01 -1.43
CA ILE A 141 -2.62 -10.00 -0.45
C ILE A 141 -1.13 -10.13 -0.07
N SER A 142 -0.60 -11.35 0.03
CA SER A 142 0.84 -11.57 0.33
C SER A 142 1.72 -11.06 -0.81
N MET A 143 1.37 -11.35 -2.07
CA MET A 143 2.13 -10.86 -3.22
C MET A 143 2.12 -9.33 -3.30
N GLN A 144 0.97 -8.70 -3.03
CA GLN A 144 0.88 -7.24 -2.99
C GLN A 144 1.66 -6.65 -1.81
N ALA A 145 1.60 -7.26 -0.63
CA ALA A 145 2.36 -6.84 0.55
C ALA A 145 3.87 -6.86 0.31
N ASP A 146 4.39 -7.90 -0.35
CA ASP A 146 5.81 -7.99 -0.74
C ASP A 146 6.18 -6.90 -1.77
N GLY A 147 5.25 -6.57 -2.68
CA GLY A 147 5.37 -5.41 -3.57
C GLY A 147 5.49 -4.11 -2.79
N THR A 148 4.55 -3.83 -1.89
CA THR A 148 4.54 -2.62 -1.05
C THR A 148 5.78 -2.52 -0.17
N GLN A 149 6.25 -3.61 0.44
CA GLN A 149 7.47 -3.57 1.25
C GLN A 149 8.70 -3.20 0.44
N ARG A 150 8.87 -3.77 -0.77
CA ARG A 150 9.97 -3.39 -1.67
C ARG A 150 9.88 -1.92 -2.08
N ASN A 151 8.66 -1.42 -2.32
CA ASN A 151 8.44 -0.03 -2.70
C ASN A 151 8.83 0.92 -1.57
N HIS A 152 8.33 0.64 -0.36
CA HIS A 152 8.71 1.33 0.86
C HIS A 152 10.25 1.42 1.01
N ASP A 153 10.93 0.30 0.90
CA ASP A 153 12.39 0.25 1.07
C ASP A 153 13.11 1.10 0.01
N GLN A 154 12.65 1.09 -1.23
CA GLN A 154 13.23 1.92 -2.29
C GLN A 154 12.99 3.43 -2.07
N ILE A 155 11.83 3.83 -1.54
CA ILE A 155 11.56 5.23 -1.19
C ILE A 155 12.39 5.66 0.01
N ARG A 156 12.50 4.82 1.04
CA ARG A 156 13.38 5.05 2.19
C ARG A 156 14.81 5.30 1.75
N ASP A 157 15.35 4.43 0.89
CA ASP A 157 16.74 4.53 0.45
C ASP A 157 16.97 5.82 -0.39
N LEU A 158 16.00 6.23 -1.21
CA LEU A 158 16.05 7.52 -1.93
C LEU A 158 16.00 8.72 -0.98
N ARG A 159 15.12 8.66 0.02
CA ARG A 159 14.97 9.70 1.04
C ARG A 159 16.28 9.85 1.84
N ASP A 160 16.88 8.75 2.24
CA ASP A 160 18.15 8.74 2.97
C ASP A 160 19.27 9.33 2.10
N ALA A 161 19.34 8.95 0.82
CA ALA A 161 20.28 9.53 -0.12
C ALA A 161 20.07 11.05 -0.31
N ALA A 162 18.82 11.52 -0.42
CA ALA A 162 18.51 12.94 -0.52
C ALA A 162 18.93 13.71 0.74
N ARG A 163 18.69 13.15 1.94
CA ARG A 163 19.07 13.75 3.23
C ARG A 163 20.59 13.93 3.37
N THR A 164 21.41 13.06 2.77
CA THR A 164 22.88 13.20 2.81
C THR A 164 23.44 14.30 1.90
N ARG A 165 22.63 14.86 0.99
CA ARG A 165 23.04 15.91 0.04
C ARG A 165 22.70 17.32 0.51
N GLU A 166 21.93 17.44 1.60
CA GLU A 166 21.64 18.69 2.31
C GLU A 166 22.73 19.02 3.34
#